data_AF-A0A6I0E2K1-F1
#
_entry.id   AF-A0A6I0E2K1-F1
#
_cell.length_a   1.000
_cell.length_b   1.000
_cell.length_c   1.000
_cell.angle_alpha   90.00
_cell.angle_beta   90.00
_cell.angle_gamma   90.00
#
_symmetry.space_group_name_H-M   'P 1'
#
loop_
_entity.id
_entity.type
_entity.pdbx_description
1 polymer ?
#
loop_
_entity_poly.entity_id
_entity_poly.type
_entity_poly.pdbx_seq_one_letter_code
_entity_poly.pdbx_strand_id
1 'polypeptide(L)' 'MIRYEIGIVDTRNVIKILLDDFGYDFRDYALTSFKRRLEHVINSNGLRDADGLVSRLQN' A
#
# COMPACT_ATOMS: atom_id res chain seq x y z
N MET A 1 -1.83 18.57 -8.27
CA MET A 1 -1.92 17.66 -7.11
C MET A 1 -0.65 16.83 -7.11
N ILE A 2 0.14 16.86 -6.03
CA ILE A 2 1.38 16.07 -5.95
C ILE A 2 0.95 14.60 -5.87
N ARG A 3 1.35 13.79 -6.85
CA ARG A 3 1.10 12.34 -6.80
C ARG A 3 2.10 11.73 -5.83
N TYR A 4 1.61 10.99 -4.84
CA TYR A 4 2.46 10.20 -3.97
C TYR A 4 3.00 9.00 -4.77
N GLU A 5 4.31 8.79 -4.72
CA GLU A 5 4.98 7.61 -5.27
C GLU A 5 5.48 6.76 -4.10
N ILE A 6 4.98 5.52 -4.01
CA ILE A 6 5.31 4.63 -2.89
C ILE A 6 6.67 3.95 -3.13
N GLY A 7 7.50 3.90 -2.09
CA GLY A 7 8.78 3.21 -2.14
C GLY A 7 8.61 1.69 -2.21
N ILE A 8 9.64 0.97 -2.69
CA ILE A 8 9.61 -0.50 -2.70
C ILE A 8 9.64 -1.09 -1.27
N VAL A 9 10.29 -0.40 -0.33
CA VAL A 9 10.32 -0.77 1.09
C VAL A 9 8.92 -0.65 1.68
N ASP A 10 8.26 0.49 1.47
CA ASP A 10 6.89 0.72 1.96
C ASP A 10 5.90 -0.26 1.34
N THR A 11 6.06 -0.55 0.03
CA THR A 11 5.25 -1.56 -0.66
C THR A 11 5.36 -2.92 0.03
N ARG A 12 6.58 -3.34 0.43
CA ARG A 12 6.79 -4.59 1.16
C ARG A 12 6.20 -4.55 2.56
N ASN A 13 6.27 -3.40 3.23
CA ASN A 13 5.67 -3.22 4.55
C ASN A 13 4.14 -3.35 4.48
N VAL A 14 3.50 -2.75 3.48
CA VAL A 14 2.06 -2.88 3.25
C VAL A 14 1.68 -4.34 2.94
N ILE A 15 2.44 -5.04 2.10
CA ILE A 15 2.21 -6.49 1.83
C ILE A 15 2.28 -7.30 3.14
N LYS A 16 3.26 -7.00 3.99
CA LYS A 16 3.40 -7.67 5.28
C LYS A 16 2.19 -7.41 6.19
N ILE A 17 1.76 -6.16 6.33
CA ILE A 17 0.60 -5.79 7.14
C ILE A 17 -0.69 -6.45 6.63
N LEU A 18 -0.88 -6.48 5.30
CA LEU A 18 -2.02 -7.16 4.69
C LEU A 18 -2.06 -8.67 5.02
N LEU A 19 -0.89 -9.31 5.09
CA LEU A 19 -0.79 -10.70 5.51
C LEU A 19 -1.00 -10.87 7.02
N ASP A 20 -0.30 -10.09 7.84
CA ASP A 20 -0.26 -10.26 9.29
C ASP A 20 -1.58 -9.86 9.97
N ASP A 21 -2.19 -8.75 9.55
CA ASP A 21 -3.39 -8.18 10.20
C ASP A 21 -4.69 -8.65 9.54
N PHE A 22 -4.65 -8.97 8.24
CA PHE A 22 -5.86 -9.26 7.44
C PHE A 22 -5.85 -10.63 6.76
N GLY A 23 -4.75 -11.38 6.80
CA GLY A 23 -4.63 -12.71 6.20
C GLY A 23 -4.57 -12.72 4.66
N TYR A 24 -4.37 -11.58 4.01
CA TYR A 24 -4.25 -11.49 2.55
C TYR A 24 -2.79 -11.63 2.09
N ASP A 25 -2.49 -12.75 1.41
CA ASP A 25 -1.15 -13.01 0.90
C ASP A 25 -0.92 -12.42 -0.50
N PHE A 26 -0.07 -11.39 -0.56
CA PHE A 26 0.38 -10.77 -1.82
C PHE A 26 1.88 -10.97 -2.06
N ARG A 27 2.56 -11.89 -1.36
CA ARG A 27 4.02 -12.06 -1.48
C ARG A 27 4.48 -12.52 -2.86
N ASP A 28 3.67 -13.34 -3.53
CA ASP A 28 3.92 -13.81 -4.89
C ASP A 28 3.36 -12.87 -5.97
N TYR A 29 2.77 -11.75 -5.56
CA TYR A 29 2.22 -10.77 -6.49
C TYR A 29 3.33 -9.90 -7.11
N ALA A 30 3.19 -9.55 -8.39
CA ALA A 30 4.14 -8.71 -9.09
C ALA A 30 4.28 -7.32 -8.42
N LEU A 31 5.43 -7.06 -7.79
CA LEU A 31 5.68 -5.85 -7.00
C LEU A 31 5.40 -4.55 -7.76
N THR A 32 5.82 -4.43 -9.02
CA THR A 32 5.57 -3.23 -9.83
C THR A 32 4.08 -2.98 -10.05
N SER A 33 3.32 -4.04 -10.29
CA SER A 33 1.87 -3.96 -10.43
C SER A 33 1.20 -3.60 -9.11
N PHE A 34 1.69 -4.16 -8.00
CA PHE A 34 1.16 -3.87 -6.67
C PHE A 34 1.41 -2.42 -6.28
N LYS A 35 2.64 -1.95 -6.48
CA LYS A 35 3.07 -0.57 -6.28
C LYS A 35 2.10 0.40 -6.96
N ARG A 36 1.84 0.19 -8.26
CA ARG A 36 0.89 1.04 -9.03
C ARG A 36 -0.53 1.01 -8.47
N ARG A 37 -0.99 -0.14 -7.98
CA ARG A 37 -2.32 -0.25 -7.35
C ARG A 37 -2.36 0.49 -6.02
N LEU A 38 -1.34 0.36 -5.17
CA LEU A 38 -1.24 1.09 -3.91
C LEU A 38 -1.20 2.60 -4.15
N GLU A 39 -0.40 3.06 -5.10
CA GLU A 39 -0.37 4.48 -5.50
C GLU A 39 -1.75 4.96 -5.95
N HIS A 40 -2.46 4.16 -6.75
CA HIS A 40 -3.81 4.51 -7.17
C HIS A 40 -4.77 4.60 -5.98
N VAL A 41 -4.72 3.65 -5.04
CA VAL A 41 -5.55 3.66 -3.83
C VAL A 41 -5.24 4.87 -2.94
N ILE A 42 -3.97 5.15 -2.69
CA ILE A 42 -3.52 6.30 -1.88
C ILE A 42 -4.03 7.61 -2.49
N ASN A 43 -3.79 7.81 -3.79
CA ASN A 43 -4.18 9.04 -4.47
C ASN A 43 -5.72 9.18 -4.60
N SER A 44 -6.45 8.09 -4.84
CA SER A 44 -7.92 8.13 -4.96
C SER A 44 -8.64 8.37 -3.63
N ASN A 45 -8.02 7.99 -2.52
CA ASN A 45 -8.56 8.21 -1.17
C ASN A 45 -8.03 9.50 -0.52
N GLY A 46 -7.24 10.31 -1.24
CA GLY A 46 -6.67 11.55 -0.70
C GLY A 46 -5.68 11.33 0.45
N LEU A 47 -5.09 10.13 0.52
CA LEU A 47 -4.10 9.78 1.54
C LEU A 47 -2.75 10.42 1.19
N ARG A 48 -1.99 10.77 2.23
CA ARG A 48 -0.68 11.43 2.06
C ARG A 48 0.43 10.46 1.64
N ASP A 49 0.38 9.24 2.18
CA ASP A 49 1.46 8.25 2.08
C ASP A 49 0.97 6.83 2.42
N ALA A 50 1.92 5.88 2.44
CA ALA A 50 1.70 4.49 2.82
C ALA A 50 1.23 4.33 4.27
N ASP A 51 1.74 5.14 5.20
CA ASP A 51 1.32 5.09 6.61
C ASP A 51 -0.13 5.53 6.78
N GLY A 52 -0.58 6.51 5.98
CA GLY A 52 -1.98 6.89 5.88
C GLY A 52 -2.88 5.76 5.37
N LEU A 53 -2.38 4.94 4.45
CA LEU A 53 -3.10 3.73 4.00
C LEU A 53 -3.21 2.70 5.11
N VAL A 54 -2.10 2.38 5.77
CA VAL A 54 -2.07 1.42 6.91
C VAL A 54 -3.01 1.88 8.02
N SER A 55 -2.92 3.15 8.42
CA SER A 55 -3.78 3.74 9.44
C SER A 55 -5.26 3.65 9.08
N ARG A 56 -5.58 3.75 7.79
CA ARG A 56 -6.97 3.63 7.30
C ARG A 56 -7.45 2.18 7.25
N LEU A 57 -6.56 1.21 7.07
CA LEU A 57 -6.90 -0.21 7.10
C LEU A 57 -7.20 -0.69 8.54
N GLN A 58 -6.51 -0.12 9.54
CA GLN A 58 -6.64 -0.51 10.95
C GLN A 58 -7.78 0.19 11.72
N ASN A 59 -8.51 1.14 11.11
CA ASN A 59 -9.62 1.90 11.73
C ASN A 59 -10.91 1.84 10.90
#